data_AF-A0A939ALT9-F1
#
_entry.id   AF-A0A939ALT9-F1
#
_cell.length_a   1.000
_cell.length_b   1.000
_cell.length_c   1.000
_cell.angle_alpha   90.00
_cell.angle_beta   90.00
_cell.angle_gamma   90.00
#
_symmetry.space_group_name_H-M   'P 1'
#
loop_
_entity.id
_entity.type
_entity.pdbx_description
1 polymer ?
#
loop_
_entity_poly.entity_id
_entity_poly.type
_entity_poly.pdbx_seq_one_letter_code
_entity_poly.pdbx_strand_id
1 'polypeptide(L)'
;MSPKPDEKLDPRVIRTRSLILSSFEALLAEKGFETISVQDVTDKAQINRATFYAHFPDKYALLDYTIQQAFMAEIEKRTLNVCSYSEDNLRNLILAVVEFLSRVHTGCAQPHQQFESLVEGTIKKQIFDLLSYWLRKSKVPTEIPATVATWAIYGLASHYSHLKKRPSLDKFVDEAFPLVAVNLEQFA
;
A
#
# COMPACT_ATOMS: atom_id res chain seq x y z
N MET A 1 -0.28 -21.94 19.05
CA MET A 1 -0.43 -22.73 17.81
C MET A 1 0.40 -22.04 16.74
N SER A 2 1.56 -22.59 16.41
CA SER A 2 2.46 -22.00 15.41
C SER A 2 1.86 -22.14 14.00
N PRO A 3 1.97 -21.15 13.12
CA PRO A 3 1.48 -21.27 11.75
C PRO A 3 2.36 -22.29 11.00
N LYS A 4 1.72 -23.23 10.29
CA LYS A 4 2.41 -24.23 9.48
C LYS A 4 2.93 -23.60 8.17
N PRO A 5 4.07 -24.04 7.64
CA PRO A 5 4.62 -23.54 6.39
C PRO A 5 3.91 -24.15 5.18
N ASP A 6 3.55 -23.29 4.22
CA ASP A 6 3.29 -23.60 2.81
C ASP A 6 2.04 -24.46 2.49
N GLU A 7 0.87 -24.01 2.95
CA GLU A 7 -0.40 -24.48 2.39
C GLU A 7 -0.75 -23.59 1.20
N LYS A 8 -0.47 -24.05 -0.04
CA LYS A 8 -0.99 -23.41 -1.26
C LYS A 8 -2.49 -23.25 -1.07
N LEU A 9 -2.94 -21.99 -0.94
CA LEU A 9 -4.35 -21.66 -0.73
C LEU A 9 -5.21 -22.40 -1.75
N ASP A 10 -6.31 -23.00 -1.29
CA ASP A 10 -7.26 -23.72 -2.15
C ASP A 10 -7.59 -22.84 -3.38
N PRO A 11 -7.43 -23.34 -4.63
CA PRO A 11 -7.75 -22.58 -5.84
C PRO A 11 -9.14 -21.95 -5.83
N ARG A 12 -10.10 -22.54 -5.12
CA ARG A 12 -11.45 -22.00 -4.91
C ARG A 12 -11.42 -20.72 -4.07
N VAL A 13 -10.61 -20.69 -3.00
CA VAL A 13 -10.42 -19.51 -2.16
C VAL A 13 -9.79 -18.38 -2.98
N ILE A 14 -8.77 -18.69 -3.78
CA ILE A 14 -8.10 -17.71 -4.66
C ILE A 14 -9.10 -17.13 -5.66
N ARG A 15 -9.86 -18.00 -6.34
CA ARG A 15 -10.86 -17.58 -7.33
C ARG A 15 -11.95 -16.69 -6.71
N THR A 16 -12.50 -17.09 -5.57
CA THR A 16 -13.54 -16.31 -4.90
C THR A 16 -13.02 -14.96 -4.42
N ARG A 17 -11.81 -14.90 -3.85
CA ARG A 17 -11.18 -13.62 -3.49
C ARG A 17 -10.98 -12.71 -4.70
N SER A 18 -10.53 -13.25 -5.83
CA SER A 18 -10.39 -12.49 -7.08
C SER A 18 -11.72 -11.92 -7.58
N LEU A 19 -12.82 -12.68 -7.48
CA LEU A 19 -14.17 -12.19 -7.83
C LEU A 19 -14.66 -11.07 -6.91
N ILE A 20 -14.39 -11.19 -5.60
CA ILE A 20 -14.73 -10.16 -4.61
C ILE A 20 -13.94 -8.87 -4.91
N LEU A 21 -12.64 -8.98 -5.13
CA LEU A 21 -11.75 -7.84 -5.37
C LEU A 21 -12.11 -7.10 -6.66
N SER A 22 -12.22 -7.83 -7.78
CA SER A 22 -12.58 -7.23 -9.07
C SER A 22 -13.95 -6.55 -9.05
N SER A 23 -14.92 -7.14 -8.36
CA SER A 23 -16.24 -6.51 -8.14
C SER A 23 -16.14 -5.25 -7.30
N PHE A 24 -15.35 -5.29 -6.22
CA PHE A 24 -15.17 -4.16 -5.32
C PHE A 24 -14.43 -2.99 -5.99
N GLU A 25 -13.35 -3.25 -6.73
CA GLU A 25 -12.60 -2.24 -7.48
C GLU A 25 -13.47 -1.54 -8.53
N ALA A 26 -14.30 -2.31 -9.25
CA ALA A 26 -15.24 -1.75 -10.21
C ALA A 26 -16.29 -0.86 -9.53
N LEU A 27 -16.82 -1.26 -8.36
CA LEU A 27 -17.74 -0.41 -7.58
C LEU A 27 -17.04 0.84 -7.02
N LEU A 28 -15.78 0.71 -6.61
CA LEU A 28 -14.97 1.81 -6.08
C LEU A 28 -14.78 2.91 -7.13
N ALA A 29 -14.51 2.51 -8.38
CA ALA A 29 -14.42 3.43 -9.52
C ALA A 29 -15.77 4.06 -9.90
N GLU A 30 -16.87 3.32 -9.73
CA GLU A 30 -18.21 3.76 -10.14
C GLU A 30 -18.86 4.76 -9.17
N LYS A 31 -18.80 4.49 -7.85
CA LYS A 31 -19.58 5.23 -6.85
C LYS A 31 -18.82 5.63 -5.58
N GLY A 32 -17.51 5.34 -5.51
CA GLY A 32 -16.68 5.66 -4.35
C GLY A 32 -16.94 4.76 -3.13
N PHE A 33 -16.02 4.76 -2.16
CA PHE A 33 -16.01 3.79 -1.06
C PHE A 33 -17.18 3.91 -0.08
N GLU A 34 -17.59 5.13 0.26
CA GLU A 34 -18.62 5.39 1.29
C GLU A 34 -19.95 4.71 0.95
N THR A 35 -20.33 4.79 -0.32
CA THR A 35 -21.63 4.30 -0.83
C THR A 35 -21.65 2.79 -1.08
N ILE A 36 -20.49 2.12 -1.02
CA ILE A 36 -20.40 0.67 -1.21
C ILE A 36 -20.86 -0.03 0.07
N SER A 37 -21.76 -0.99 -0.10
CA SER A 37 -22.17 -1.95 0.92
C SER A 37 -21.64 -3.35 0.58
N VAL A 38 -21.62 -4.24 1.58
CA VAL A 38 -21.33 -5.67 1.35
C VAL A 38 -22.32 -6.27 0.35
N GLN A 39 -23.58 -5.81 0.36
CA GLN A 39 -24.62 -6.27 -0.56
C GLN A 39 -24.26 -5.98 -2.01
N ASP A 40 -23.82 -4.75 -2.31
CA ASP A 40 -23.40 -4.37 -3.67
C ASP A 40 -22.27 -5.27 -4.18
N VAL A 41 -21.28 -5.55 -3.32
CA VAL A 41 -20.14 -6.40 -3.66
C VAL A 41 -20.59 -7.83 -3.91
N THR A 42 -21.45 -8.38 -3.06
CA THR A 42 -21.96 -9.75 -3.22
C THR A 42 -22.83 -9.91 -4.45
N ASP A 43 -23.66 -8.92 -4.76
CA ASP A 43 -24.52 -8.93 -5.94
C ASP A 43 -23.68 -8.83 -7.21
N LYS A 44 -22.69 -7.95 -7.26
CA LYS A 44 -21.80 -7.82 -8.42
C LYS A 44 -20.91 -9.05 -8.61
N ALA A 45 -20.41 -9.63 -7.53
CA ALA A 45 -19.58 -10.83 -7.56
C ALA A 45 -20.38 -12.14 -7.76
N GLN A 46 -21.72 -12.08 -7.72
CA GLN A 46 -22.62 -13.23 -7.81
C GLN A 46 -22.30 -14.31 -6.75
N ILE A 47 -22.07 -13.86 -5.51
CA ILE A 47 -21.84 -14.73 -4.35
C ILE A 47 -22.84 -14.44 -3.24
N ASN A 48 -23.00 -15.37 -2.30
CA ASN A 48 -23.79 -15.10 -1.10
C ASN A 48 -22.99 -14.31 -0.05
N ARG A 49 -23.68 -13.66 0.87
CA ARG A 49 -23.05 -12.86 1.95
C ARG A 49 -22.19 -13.69 2.89
N ALA A 50 -22.58 -14.94 3.18
CA ALA A 50 -21.78 -15.83 4.02
C ALA A 50 -20.41 -16.13 3.40
N THR A 51 -20.34 -16.26 2.07
CA THR A 51 -19.10 -16.42 1.30
C THR A 51 -18.24 -15.16 1.39
N PHE A 52 -18.83 -13.95 1.29
CA PHE A 52 -18.07 -12.72 1.55
C PHE A 52 -17.45 -12.72 2.95
N TYR A 53 -18.25 -12.99 3.98
CA TYR A 53 -17.79 -12.96 5.37
C TYR A 53 -16.77 -14.07 5.71
N ALA A 54 -16.75 -15.17 4.94
CA ALA A 54 -15.70 -16.18 5.04
C ALA A 54 -14.33 -15.68 4.56
N HIS A 55 -14.28 -14.61 3.76
CA HIS A 55 -13.04 -14.03 3.23
C HIS A 55 -12.67 -12.69 3.87
N PHE A 56 -13.66 -11.84 4.16
CA PHE A 56 -13.46 -10.49 4.71
C PHE A 56 -14.50 -10.20 5.79
N PRO A 57 -14.10 -9.74 6.99
CA PRO A 57 -15.05 -9.45 8.07
C PRO A 57 -16.01 -8.29 7.72
N ASP A 58 -15.54 -7.32 6.93
CA ASP A 58 -16.33 -6.17 6.49
C ASP A 58 -15.72 -5.52 5.23
N LYS A 59 -16.33 -4.43 4.76
CA LYS A 59 -15.84 -3.68 3.59
C LYS A 59 -14.53 -2.92 3.85
N TYR A 60 -14.19 -2.62 5.11
CA TYR A 60 -12.97 -1.89 5.47
C TYR A 60 -11.76 -2.82 5.36
N ALA A 61 -11.88 -4.05 5.85
CA ALA A 61 -10.87 -5.08 5.67
C ALA A 61 -10.66 -5.42 4.18
N LEU A 62 -11.73 -5.41 3.38
CA LEU A 62 -11.62 -5.55 1.93
C LEU A 62 -10.87 -4.37 1.30
N LEU A 63 -11.17 -3.13 1.71
CA LEU A 63 -10.46 -1.95 1.21
C LEU A 63 -8.97 -1.97 1.60
N ASP A 64 -8.65 -2.24 2.87
CA ASP A 64 -7.26 -2.38 3.34
C ASP A 64 -6.51 -3.42 2.52
N TYR A 65 -7.09 -4.61 2.32
CA TYR A 65 -6.49 -5.64 1.47
C TYR A 65 -6.32 -5.16 0.02
N THR A 66 -7.30 -4.47 -0.54
CA THR A 66 -7.23 -3.93 -1.91
C THR A 66 -6.09 -2.94 -2.06
N ILE A 67 -5.93 -2.00 -1.11
CA ILE A 67 -4.82 -1.03 -1.09
C ILE A 67 -3.48 -1.73 -0.92
N GLN A 68 -3.39 -2.77 -0.07
CA GLN A 68 -2.19 -3.58 0.09
C GLN A 68 -1.78 -4.23 -1.23
N GLN A 69 -2.69 -4.93 -1.90
CA GLN A 69 -2.38 -5.58 -3.17
C GLN A 69 -1.96 -4.56 -4.25
N ALA A 70 -2.67 -3.43 -4.34
CA ALA A 70 -2.34 -2.39 -5.31
C ALA A 70 -0.96 -1.77 -5.06
N PHE A 71 -0.60 -1.53 -3.79
CA PHE A 71 0.72 -0.98 -3.43
C PHE A 71 1.85 -2.00 -3.61
N MET A 72 1.63 -3.26 -3.24
CA MET A 72 2.59 -4.35 -3.48
C MET A 72 2.88 -4.51 -4.97
N ALA A 73 1.85 -4.51 -5.82
CA ALA A 73 2.02 -4.55 -7.26
C ALA A 73 2.83 -3.36 -7.78
N GLU A 74 2.77 -2.21 -7.10
CA GLU A 74 3.56 -1.04 -7.47
C GLU A 74 5.04 -1.14 -7.07
N ILE A 75 5.30 -1.71 -5.89
CA ILE A 75 6.65 -2.06 -5.43
C ILE A 75 7.29 -3.07 -6.39
N GLU A 76 6.55 -4.10 -6.80
CA GLU A 76 7.04 -5.17 -7.69
C GLU A 76 7.44 -4.66 -9.08
N LYS A 77 6.69 -3.72 -9.67
CA LYS A 77 7.03 -3.10 -10.97
C LYS A 77 8.41 -2.46 -10.98
N ARG A 78 8.89 -2.01 -9.82
CA ARG A 78 10.16 -1.28 -9.68
C ARG A 78 11.35 -2.18 -9.39
N THR A 79 11.15 -3.50 -9.45
CA THR A 79 12.22 -4.50 -9.25
C THR A 79 13.02 -4.21 -7.98
N LEU A 80 12.32 -3.82 -6.90
CA LEU A 80 12.97 -3.67 -5.61
C LEU A 80 13.63 -5.01 -5.26
N ASN A 81 14.95 -5.03 -5.11
CA ASN A 81 15.66 -6.18 -4.55
C ASN A 81 15.30 -6.19 -3.06
N VAL A 82 14.12 -6.70 -2.72
CA VAL A 82 13.46 -6.59 -1.40
C VAL A 82 14.33 -7.13 -0.25
N CYS A 83 15.43 -7.82 -0.55
CA CYS A 83 16.25 -8.55 0.39
C CYS A 83 17.07 -7.69 1.38
N SER A 84 17.37 -6.43 1.07
CA SER A 84 18.17 -5.56 1.94
C SER A 84 18.02 -4.07 1.62
N TYR A 85 18.45 -3.23 2.57
CA TYR A 85 18.66 -1.82 2.30
C TYR A 85 19.72 -1.62 1.20
N SER A 86 19.48 -0.65 0.33
CA SER A 86 20.45 -0.03 -0.57
C SER A 86 19.91 1.35 -0.98
N GLU A 87 20.77 2.25 -1.41
CA GLU A 87 20.32 3.57 -1.92
C GLU A 87 19.34 3.41 -3.08
N ASP A 88 19.62 2.49 -4.01
CA ASP A 88 18.73 2.18 -5.14
C ASP A 88 17.36 1.68 -4.67
N ASN A 89 17.32 0.78 -3.69
CA ASN A 89 16.06 0.29 -3.13
C ASN A 89 15.29 1.41 -2.42
N LEU A 90 15.97 2.27 -1.67
CA LEU A 90 15.31 3.40 -1.02
C LEU A 90 14.76 4.40 -2.05
N ARG A 91 15.52 4.71 -3.10
CA ARG A 91 15.09 5.59 -4.20
C ARG A 91 13.88 5.01 -4.92
N ASN A 92 13.91 3.71 -5.23
CA ASN A 92 12.78 3.00 -5.85
C ASN A 92 11.55 2.94 -4.95
N LEU A 93 11.71 2.82 -3.63
CA LEU A 93 10.60 2.89 -2.67
C LEU A 93 9.98 4.28 -2.64
N ILE A 94 10.78 5.35 -2.58
CA ILE A 94 10.28 6.73 -2.64
C ILE A 94 9.48 6.94 -3.93
N LEU A 95 10.04 6.54 -5.08
CA LEU A 95 9.34 6.61 -6.36
C LEU A 95 8.01 5.85 -6.36
N ALA A 96 8.00 4.62 -5.82
CA ALA A 96 6.80 3.78 -5.74
C ALA A 96 5.68 4.48 -4.96
N VAL A 97 6.00 5.03 -3.78
CA VAL A 97 5.03 5.70 -2.91
C VAL A 97 4.51 6.99 -3.57
N VAL A 98 5.40 7.79 -4.16
CA VAL A 98 5.02 9.05 -4.83
C VAL A 98 4.06 8.78 -6.00
N GLU A 99 4.36 7.81 -6.86
CA GLU A 99 3.47 7.47 -7.97
C GLU A 99 2.17 6.82 -7.53
N PHE A 100 2.23 5.94 -6.53
CA PHE A 100 1.04 5.31 -5.97
C PHE A 100 0.06 6.36 -5.44
N LEU A 101 0.50 7.24 -4.54
CA LEU A 101 -0.35 8.30 -3.99
C LEU A 101 -0.80 9.30 -5.06
N SER A 102 0.04 9.59 -6.05
CA SER A 102 -0.33 10.43 -7.20
C SER A 102 -1.49 9.83 -8.01
N ARG A 103 -1.50 8.50 -8.21
CA ARG A 103 -2.60 7.80 -8.90
C ARG A 103 -3.86 7.73 -8.04
N VAL A 104 -3.73 7.41 -6.75
CA VAL A 104 -4.88 7.39 -5.84
C VAL A 104 -5.57 8.76 -5.79
N HIS A 105 -4.78 9.84 -5.68
CA HIS A 105 -5.32 11.19 -5.67
C HIS A 105 -5.96 11.60 -7.01
N THR A 106 -5.46 11.13 -8.16
CA THR A 106 -5.99 11.54 -9.48
C THR A 106 -7.12 10.64 -9.99
N GLY A 107 -7.16 9.38 -9.56
CA GLY A 107 -8.13 8.37 -10.00
C GLY A 107 -9.43 8.34 -9.20
N CYS A 108 -9.46 8.95 -8.01
CA CYS A 108 -10.68 9.03 -7.21
C CYS A 108 -11.42 10.35 -7.50
N ALA A 109 -12.65 10.25 -7.98
CA ALA A 109 -13.48 11.42 -8.31
C ALA A 109 -13.71 12.33 -7.09
N GLN A 110 -13.79 11.75 -5.88
CA GLN A 110 -13.86 12.44 -4.59
C GLN A 110 -13.34 11.51 -3.47
N PRO A 111 -12.05 11.56 -3.09
CA PRO A 111 -11.59 10.82 -1.92
C PRO A 111 -12.22 11.46 -0.67
N HIS A 112 -13.15 10.75 -0.04
CA HIS A 112 -13.68 11.13 1.27
C HIS A 112 -12.62 10.89 2.36
N GLN A 113 -12.67 11.67 3.44
CA GLN A 113 -11.71 11.64 4.54
C GLN A 113 -11.46 10.22 5.11
N GLN A 114 -12.49 9.38 5.16
CA GLN A 114 -12.34 8.00 5.65
C GLN A 114 -11.54 7.12 4.69
N PHE A 115 -11.73 7.26 3.37
CA PHE A 115 -10.91 6.57 2.37
C PHE A 115 -9.45 7.00 2.46
N GLU A 116 -9.19 8.31 2.57
CA GLU A 116 -7.83 8.85 2.73
C GLU A 116 -7.13 8.32 3.99
N SER A 117 -7.84 8.27 5.12
CA SER A 117 -7.33 7.73 6.38
C SER A 117 -6.94 6.25 6.26
N LEU A 118 -7.73 5.45 5.54
CA LEU A 118 -7.42 4.04 5.31
C LEU A 118 -6.21 3.88 4.40
N VAL A 119 -6.13 4.63 3.30
CA VAL A 119 -4.94 4.66 2.43
C VAL A 119 -3.70 5.05 3.23
N GLU A 120 -3.78 6.10 4.05
CA GLU A 120 -2.68 6.54 4.90
C GLU A 120 -2.17 5.43 5.82
N GLY A 121 -3.08 4.82 6.59
CA GLY A 121 -2.73 3.78 7.55
C GLY A 121 -2.11 2.57 6.87
N THR A 122 -2.70 2.11 5.77
CA THR A 122 -2.23 0.94 5.03
C THR A 122 -0.87 1.18 4.36
N ILE A 123 -0.65 2.34 3.76
CA ILE A 123 0.62 2.66 3.07
C ILE A 123 1.74 2.88 4.07
N LYS A 124 1.50 3.62 5.16
CA LYS A 124 2.51 3.80 6.23
C LYS A 124 2.92 2.47 6.83
N LYS A 125 1.96 1.57 7.11
CA LYS A 125 2.26 0.23 7.64
C LYS A 125 3.16 -0.56 6.69
N GLN A 126 2.85 -0.60 5.40
CA GLN A 126 3.65 -1.35 4.42
C GLN A 126 5.06 -0.77 4.24
N ILE A 127 5.21 0.56 4.23
CA ILE A 127 6.53 1.21 4.21
C ILE A 127 7.32 0.82 5.47
N PHE A 128 6.70 0.91 6.64
CA PHE A 128 7.34 0.57 7.92
C PHE A 128 7.78 -0.89 7.98
N ASP A 129 6.91 -1.82 7.57
CA ASP A 129 7.21 -3.26 7.55
C ASP A 129 8.39 -3.57 6.61
N LEU A 130 8.43 -2.92 5.43
CA LEU A 130 9.52 -3.08 4.47
C LEU A 130 10.85 -2.51 4.99
N LEU A 131 10.83 -1.29 5.55
CA LEU A 131 12.04 -0.69 6.14
C LEU A 131 12.54 -1.52 7.32
N SER A 132 11.64 -1.97 8.19
CA SER A 132 11.99 -2.85 9.32
C SER A 132 12.59 -4.16 8.83
N TYR A 133 12.07 -4.73 7.74
CA TYR A 133 12.65 -5.93 7.12
C TYR A 133 14.06 -5.68 6.58
N TRP A 134 14.31 -4.55 5.92
CA TRP A 134 15.64 -4.18 5.42
C TRP A 134 16.65 -4.00 6.56
N LEU A 135 16.21 -3.41 7.66
CA LEU A 135 17.06 -3.05 8.80
C LEU A 135 17.22 -4.18 9.84
N ARG A 136 16.53 -5.32 9.69
CA ARG A 136 16.51 -6.43 10.68
C ARG A 136 17.88 -7.01 11.06
N LYS A 137 18.89 -6.84 10.19
CA LYS A 137 20.26 -7.34 10.43
C LYS A 137 21.12 -6.35 11.21
N SER A 138 20.63 -5.13 11.43
CA SER A 138 21.33 -4.12 12.21
C SER A 138 21.47 -4.57 13.67
N LYS A 139 22.60 -4.21 14.28
CA LYS A 139 22.88 -4.49 15.70
C LYS A 139 22.27 -3.45 16.64
N VAL A 140 21.68 -2.39 16.09
CA VAL A 140 21.15 -1.23 16.82
C VAL A 140 19.61 -1.21 16.68
N PRO A 141 18.85 -0.69 17.65
CA PRO A 141 17.40 -0.55 17.52
C PRO A 141 17.01 0.29 16.30
N THR A 142 16.16 -0.25 15.43
CA THR A 142 15.80 0.36 14.14
C THR A 142 14.36 0.84 14.04
N GLU A 143 13.57 0.70 15.11
CA GLU A 143 12.16 1.11 15.17
C GLU A 143 11.97 2.62 14.94
N ILE A 144 12.72 3.46 15.66
CA ILE A 144 12.66 4.92 15.52
C ILE A 144 13.12 5.34 14.11
N PRO A 145 14.29 4.89 13.60
CA PRO A 145 14.71 5.15 12.21
C PRO A 145 13.66 4.77 11.16
N ALA A 146 13.12 3.55 11.24
CA ALA A 146 12.08 3.07 10.33
C ALA A 146 10.80 3.92 10.44
N THR A 147 10.44 4.33 11.64
CA THR A 147 9.31 5.26 11.87
C THR A 147 9.57 6.58 11.17
N VAL A 148 10.68 7.27 11.47
CA VAL A 148 10.98 8.59 10.89
C VAL A 148 11.04 8.52 9.36
N ALA A 149 11.71 7.52 8.81
CA ALA A 149 11.77 7.32 7.36
C ALA A 149 10.38 7.04 6.76
N THR A 150 9.53 6.25 7.42
CA THR A 150 8.14 6.02 6.99
C THR A 150 7.36 7.33 6.89
N TRP A 151 7.43 8.17 7.92
CA TRP A 151 6.75 9.47 7.94
C TRP A 151 7.31 10.42 6.89
N ALA A 152 8.63 10.46 6.71
CA ALA A 152 9.28 11.28 5.69
C ALA A 152 8.84 10.88 4.28
N ILE A 153 8.91 9.59 3.95
CA ILE A 153 8.51 9.07 2.63
C ILE A 153 7.03 9.36 2.35
N TYR A 154 6.14 9.03 3.29
CA TYR A 154 4.71 9.27 3.12
C TYR A 154 4.39 10.77 3.01
N GLY A 155 4.98 11.59 3.88
CA GLY A 155 4.76 13.03 3.90
C GLY A 155 5.22 13.71 2.60
N LEU A 156 6.39 13.35 2.08
CA LEU A 156 6.91 13.85 0.81
C LEU A 156 6.01 13.42 -0.37
N ALA A 157 5.60 12.15 -0.40
CA ALA A 157 4.72 11.64 -1.43
C ALA A 157 3.32 12.28 -1.41
N SER A 158 2.74 12.45 -0.22
CA SER A 158 1.48 13.17 -0.02
C SER A 158 1.60 14.63 -0.44
N HIS A 159 2.69 15.32 -0.05
CA HIS A 159 2.95 16.68 -0.51
C HIS A 159 2.97 16.76 -2.04
N TYR A 160 3.73 15.87 -2.70
CA TYR A 160 3.82 15.81 -4.16
C TYR A 160 2.46 15.55 -4.84
N SER A 161 1.63 14.66 -4.29
CA SER A 161 0.32 14.35 -4.88
C SER A 161 -0.62 15.56 -4.86
N HIS A 162 -0.49 16.48 -3.90
CA HIS A 162 -1.31 17.68 -3.77
C HIS A 162 -0.76 18.91 -4.52
N LEU A 163 0.44 18.83 -5.13
CA LEU A 163 1.00 19.93 -5.91
C LEU A 163 0.16 20.22 -7.16
N LYS A 164 -0.26 21.48 -7.32
CA LYS A 164 -0.97 21.96 -8.53
C LYS A 164 -0.13 21.81 -9.81
N LYS A 165 1.18 21.98 -9.70
CA LYS A 165 2.16 21.79 -10.77
C LYS A 165 3.26 20.90 -10.24
N ARG A 166 3.28 19.65 -10.69
CA ARG A 166 4.27 18.66 -10.27
C ARG A 166 5.56 18.86 -11.06
N PRO A 167 6.74 18.94 -10.41
CA PRO A 167 8.01 18.83 -11.12
C PRO A 167 8.14 17.43 -11.74
N SER A 168 9.20 17.19 -12.51
CA SER A 168 9.49 15.81 -12.94
C SER A 168 9.70 14.93 -11.70
N LEU A 169 9.20 13.70 -11.78
CA LEU A 169 9.27 12.76 -10.67
C LEU A 169 10.73 12.50 -10.25
N ASP A 170 11.63 12.32 -11.21
CA ASP A 170 13.06 12.11 -10.94
C ASP A 170 13.67 13.29 -10.16
N LYS A 171 13.36 14.53 -10.56
CA LYS A 171 13.88 15.72 -9.88
C LYS A 171 13.38 15.79 -8.44
N PHE A 172 12.09 15.49 -8.22
CA PHE A 172 11.53 15.48 -6.87
C PHE A 172 12.20 14.41 -6.00
N VAL A 173 12.43 13.22 -6.56
CA VAL A 173 13.09 12.13 -5.83
C VAL A 173 14.55 12.42 -5.54
N ASP A 174 15.27 13.09 -6.44
CA ASP A 174 16.66 13.52 -6.20
C ASP A 174 16.75 14.51 -5.03
N GLU A 175 15.76 15.40 -4.88
CA GLU A 175 15.68 16.34 -3.75
C GLU A 175 15.24 15.63 -2.45
N ALA A 176 14.31 14.67 -2.55
CA ALA A 176 13.75 13.94 -1.41
C ALA A 176 14.70 12.89 -0.82
N PHE A 177 15.44 12.17 -1.66
CA PHE A 177 16.29 11.04 -1.28
C PHE A 177 17.25 11.34 -0.13
N PRO A 178 18.10 12.38 -0.17
CA PRO A 178 19.08 12.63 0.90
C PRO A 178 18.40 12.95 2.24
N LEU A 179 17.20 13.55 2.23
CA LEU A 179 16.43 13.86 3.44
C LEU A 179 15.86 12.61 4.12
N VAL A 180 15.63 11.54 3.36
CA VAL A 180 15.20 10.25 3.87
C VAL A 180 16.41 9.38 4.26
N ALA A 181 17.42 9.31 3.39
CA ALA A 181 18.59 8.44 3.54
C ALA A 181 19.37 8.69 4.84
N VAL A 182 19.53 9.95 5.25
CA VAL A 182 20.21 10.33 6.50
C VAL A 182 19.62 9.64 7.76
N ASN A 183 18.35 9.24 7.72
CA ASN A 183 17.71 8.54 8.84
C ASN A 183 18.08 7.05 8.91
N LEU A 184 18.64 6.50 7.84
CA LEU A 184 18.81 5.06 7.62
C LEU A 184 20.27 4.63 7.43
N GLU A 185 21.13 5.51 6.90
CA GLU A 185 22.52 5.21 6.50
C GLU A 185 23.37 4.58 7.62
N GLN A 186 23.17 4.99 8.88
CA GLN A 186 23.90 4.45 10.03
C GLN A 186 23.42 3.05 10.49
N PHE A 187 22.34 2.53 9.90
CA PHE A 187 21.73 1.24 10.24
C PHE A 187 21.75 0.23 9.10
N ALA A 188 22.19 0.67 7.92
CA ALA A 188 22.31 -0.07 6.68
C ALA A 188 23.42 -1.14 6.71
#